data_AF-A0A7H8R4X1-F1
#
_entry.id   AF-A0A7H8R4X1-F1
#
_cell.length_a   1.000
_cell.length_b   1.000
_cell.length_c   1.000
_cell.angle_alpha   90.00
_cell.angle_beta   90.00
_cell.angle_gamma   90.00
#
_symmetry.space_group_name_H-M   'P 1'
#
loop_
_entity.id
_entity.type
_entity.pdbx_description
1 polymer ?
#
loop_
_entity_poly.entity_id
_entity_poly.type
_entity_poly.pdbx_seq_one_letter_code
_entity_poly.pdbx_strand_id
1 'polypeptide(L)'
;MYIPGHLALAAHLVTTSLLYAQPAAANVEKTIFIAPRLEPVPAESPVIDDLGLQRLSPEEFKLRTNLNASFPTQQLPDGTESWFFLEDLNPGQRYEVRVCWLATQPTAFTLDTYSLGEAMSSPAILSSLAKYSETLLASAPSKSSVKASNDKDYLYPPKSRRQPNSPRVKLDPRNTKDLLRDALTSISEVESVLFLRILAAADYYTANSTLMESVQPVKADIILDPFLLNVFPRSLVPTVIYALPVAVLVYFIGAYIAKTLSIAITTAGDDSSNKKEVKKDQ
;
A
#
# COMPACT_ATOMS: atom_id res chain seq x y z
N MET A 1 -34.80 19.76 24.85
CA MET A 1 -33.88 18.61 24.91
C MET A 1 -32.55 19.14 25.43
N TYR A 2 -32.23 18.89 26.70
CA TYR A 2 -31.07 19.47 27.38
C TYR A 2 -29.84 18.62 27.07
N ILE A 3 -28.90 19.14 26.28
CA ILE A 3 -27.65 18.46 25.99
C ILE A 3 -26.71 18.71 27.18
N PRO A 4 -26.18 17.68 27.84
CA PRO A 4 -25.25 17.85 28.96
C PRO A 4 -24.05 18.71 28.54
N GLY A 5 -23.60 19.65 29.38
CA GLY A 5 -22.48 20.55 29.06
C GLY A 5 -21.20 19.82 28.64
N HIS A 6 -20.97 18.61 29.16
CA HIS A 6 -19.86 17.74 28.75
C HIS A 6 -19.97 17.24 27.31
N LEU A 7 -21.19 16.97 26.80
CA LEU A 7 -21.41 16.58 25.41
C LEU A 7 -21.19 17.76 24.45
N ALA A 8 -21.62 18.96 24.84
CA ALA A 8 -21.41 20.16 24.04
C ALA A 8 -19.92 20.53 23.92
N LEU A 9 -19.17 20.40 25.01
CA LEU A 9 -17.73 20.66 25.04
C LEU A 9 -16.95 19.61 24.25
N ALA A 10 -17.33 18.33 24.37
CA ALA A 10 -16.77 17.25 23.54
C ALA A 10 -17.05 17.48 22.04
N ALA A 11 -18.29 17.87 21.68
CA ALA A 11 -18.65 18.19 20.31
C ALA A 11 -17.83 19.38 19.77
N HIS A 12 -17.60 20.42 20.57
CA HIS A 12 -16.75 21.56 20.21
C HIS A 12 -15.28 21.19 20.05
N LEU A 13 -14.73 20.34 20.92
CA LEU A 13 -13.36 19.83 20.79
C LEU A 13 -13.20 18.95 19.53
N VAL A 14 -14.19 18.11 19.23
CA VAL A 14 -14.19 17.28 18.02
C VAL A 14 -14.27 18.17 16.78
N THR A 15 -15.18 19.15 16.74
CA THR A 15 -15.29 20.07 15.59
C THR A 15 -14.04 20.93 15.42
N THR A 16 -13.45 21.48 16.48
CA THR A 16 -12.18 22.22 16.39
C THR A 16 -11.03 21.30 15.95
N SER A 17 -10.93 20.08 16.48
CA SER A 17 -9.93 19.11 16.05
C SER A 17 -10.07 18.74 14.56
N LEU A 18 -11.30 18.62 14.03
CA LEU A 18 -11.52 18.41 12.60
C LEU A 18 -11.15 19.64 11.77
N LEU A 19 -11.38 20.87 12.27
CA LEU A 19 -10.98 22.10 11.59
C LEU A 19 -9.46 22.27 11.49
N TYR A 20 -8.69 21.72 12.45
CA TYR A 20 -7.23 21.76 12.46
C TYR A 20 -6.56 20.56 11.76
N ALA A 21 -7.34 19.58 11.29
CA ALA A 21 -6.81 18.46 10.53
C ALA A 21 -6.44 18.92 9.10
N GLN A 22 -5.20 19.37 8.92
CA GLN A 22 -4.68 19.68 7.59
C GLN A 22 -4.37 18.37 6.82
N PRO A 23 -4.72 18.26 5.53
CA PRO A 23 -4.26 17.15 4.72
C PRO A 23 -2.74 17.27 4.55
N ALA A 24 -2.00 16.31 5.10
CA ALA A 24 -0.59 16.15 4.79
C ALA A 24 -0.49 15.42 3.45
N ALA A 25 -0.14 16.15 2.38
CA ALA A 25 0.32 15.53 1.14
C ALA A 25 1.71 14.94 1.41
N ALA A 26 1.77 13.67 1.77
CA ALA A 26 3.00 12.90 1.74
C ALA A 26 3.20 12.36 0.32
N ASN A 27 4.46 12.23 -0.12
CA ASN A 27 4.85 11.63 -1.40
C ASN A 27 4.60 10.12 -1.38
N VAL A 28 3.33 9.71 -1.33
CA VAL A 28 2.91 8.32 -1.42
C VAL A 28 1.73 8.27 -2.36
N GLU A 29 2.03 7.92 -3.60
CA GLU A 29 0.98 7.63 -4.58
C GLU A 29 0.40 6.26 -4.26
N LYS A 30 -0.93 6.19 -4.29
CA LYS A 30 -1.66 5.02 -3.88
C LYS A 30 -2.92 4.80 -4.71
N THR A 31 -3.28 3.54 -4.84
CA THR A 31 -4.58 3.12 -5.39
C THR A 31 -5.24 2.11 -4.47
N ILE A 32 -6.56 2.12 -4.44
CA ILE A 32 -7.37 1.22 -3.62
C ILE A 32 -8.30 0.45 -4.55
N PHE A 33 -8.29 -0.87 -4.42
CA PHE A 33 -9.15 -1.75 -5.20
C PHE A 33 -9.78 -2.82 -4.32
N ILE A 34 -10.76 -3.51 -4.88
CA ILE A 34 -11.37 -4.69 -4.28
C ILE A 34 -10.86 -5.88 -5.08
N ALA A 35 -10.32 -6.87 -4.39
CA ALA A 35 -9.87 -8.09 -5.03
C ALA A 35 -11.03 -8.76 -5.79
N PRO A 36 -10.83 -9.11 -7.07
CA PRO A 36 -11.89 -9.71 -7.88
C PRO A 36 -12.36 -11.05 -7.31
N ARG A 37 -13.44 -11.57 -7.88
CA ARG A 37 -13.82 -12.97 -7.57
C ARG A 37 -12.74 -13.89 -8.12
N LEU A 38 -12.66 -15.09 -7.55
CA LEU A 38 -11.75 -16.12 -8.06
C LEU A 38 -12.05 -16.32 -9.55
N GLU A 39 -11.08 -15.99 -10.39
CA GLU A 39 -11.12 -16.26 -11.81
C GLU A 39 -10.37 -17.56 -12.06
N PRO A 40 -10.86 -18.44 -12.95
CA PRO A 40 -10.10 -19.61 -13.36
C PRO A 40 -8.85 -19.11 -14.07
N VAL A 41 -7.77 -18.92 -13.32
CA VAL A 41 -6.44 -18.78 -13.88
C VAL A 41 -6.12 -20.18 -14.42
N PRO A 42 -5.75 -20.32 -15.71
CA PRO A 42 -5.33 -21.62 -16.19
C PRO A 42 -4.16 -22.04 -15.31
N ALA A 43 -4.32 -23.12 -14.54
CA ALA A 43 -3.30 -23.54 -13.59
C ALA A 43 -1.99 -23.71 -14.37
N GLU A 44 -0.96 -23.02 -13.93
CA GLU A 44 0.34 -23.03 -14.61
C GLU A 44 0.22 -22.71 -16.11
N SER A 45 -0.52 -21.66 -16.50
CA SER A 45 -0.40 -21.14 -17.86
C SER A 45 1.04 -20.63 -18.00
N PRO A 46 1.89 -21.24 -18.85
CA PRO A 46 3.23 -20.74 -19.08
C PRO A 46 3.15 -19.28 -19.50
N VAL A 47 2.11 -18.87 -20.22
CA VAL A 47 1.90 -17.50 -20.73
C VAL A 47 1.99 -16.40 -19.66
N ILE A 48 1.42 -16.55 -18.46
CA ILE A 48 1.45 -15.49 -17.43
C ILE A 48 2.80 -15.51 -16.66
N ASP A 49 3.33 -16.69 -16.37
CA ASP A 49 4.68 -16.84 -15.80
C ASP A 49 5.78 -16.37 -16.78
N ASP A 50 5.55 -16.59 -18.08
CA ASP A 50 6.41 -16.20 -19.19
C ASP A 50 6.46 -14.68 -19.36
N LEU A 51 5.48 -13.93 -18.85
CA LEU A 51 5.53 -12.46 -18.90
C LEU A 51 6.72 -11.90 -18.12
N GLY A 52 7.28 -12.67 -17.16
CA GLY A 52 8.42 -12.27 -16.35
C GLY A 52 8.12 -11.12 -15.38
N LEU A 53 6.84 -10.84 -15.12
CA LEU A 53 6.43 -9.76 -14.22
C LEU A 53 6.80 -10.09 -12.78
N GLN A 54 7.23 -9.07 -12.05
CA GLN A 54 7.42 -9.19 -10.61
C GLN A 54 6.06 -9.27 -9.91
N ARG A 55 6.00 -10.07 -8.86
CA ARG A 55 4.76 -10.45 -8.18
C ARG A 55 4.67 -9.84 -6.79
N LEU A 56 3.45 -9.50 -6.37
CA LEU A 56 3.13 -9.15 -4.99
C LEU A 56 1.93 -9.98 -4.54
N SER A 57 2.02 -10.50 -3.32
CA SER A 57 0.93 -11.22 -2.67
C SER A 57 0.72 -10.68 -1.26
N PRO A 58 -0.38 -11.03 -0.56
CA PRO A 58 -0.57 -10.64 0.84
C PRO A 58 0.53 -11.20 1.77
N GLU A 59 1.20 -12.28 1.38
CA GLU A 59 2.36 -12.84 2.11
C GLU A 59 3.65 -12.07 1.79
N GLU A 60 3.91 -11.82 0.50
CA GLU A 60 5.02 -11.01 0.00
C GLU A 60 4.55 -9.59 -0.35
N PHE A 61 4.03 -8.92 0.68
CA PHE A 61 3.31 -7.65 0.55
C PHE A 61 4.19 -6.44 0.22
N LYS A 62 5.52 -6.62 0.13
CA LYS A 62 6.48 -5.53 -0.09
C LYS A 62 7.53 -5.93 -1.10
N LEU A 63 7.65 -5.15 -2.17
CA LEU A 63 8.63 -5.33 -3.24
C LEU A 63 9.51 -4.09 -3.35
N ARG A 64 10.84 -4.26 -3.26
CA ARG A 64 11.83 -3.19 -3.47
C ARG A 64 12.40 -3.31 -4.88
N THR A 65 12.19 -2.29 -5.70
CA THR A 65 12.58 -2.30 -7.12
C THR A 65 13.06 -0.93 -7.60
N ASN A 66 13.58 -0.87 -8.83
CA ASN A 66 13.87 0.39 -9.52
C ASN A 66 12.82 0.59 -10.62
N LEU A 67 12.07 1.68 -10.55
CA LEU A 67 11.06 2.06 -11.53
C LEU A 67 11.70 3.01 -12.54
N ASN A 68 11.67 2.65 -13.82
CA ASN A 68 12.08 3.59 -14.86
C ASN A 68 11.10 4.75 -14.90
N ALA A 69 11.62 5.96 -15.06
CA ALA A 69 10.83 7.17 -15.22
C ALA A 69 11.27 7.91 -16.48
N SER A 70 10.40 8.76 -17.00
CA SER A 70 10.73 9.66 -18.12
C SER A 70 10.03 10.99 -17.92
N PHE A 71 10.50 12.03 -18.61
CA PHE A 71 9.74 13.27 -18.65
C PHE A 71 8.40 13.06 -19.39
N PRO A 72 7.32 13.72 -18.94
CA PRO A 72 6.05 13.78 -19.66
C PRO A 72 6.23 14.17 -21.13
N THR A 73 5.58 13.43 -22.02
CA THR A 73 5.48 13.77 -23.45
C THR A 73 4.01 13.82 -23.88
N GLN A 74 3.72 14.29 -25.10
CA GLN A 74 2.33 14.31 -25.59
C GLN A 74 1.74 12.89 -25.72
N GLN A 75 2.58 11.89 -25.98
CA GLN A 75 2.19 10.50 -26.14
C GLN A 75 2.13 9.74 -24.81
N LEU A 76 3.03 10.08 -23.88
CA LEU A 76 3.15 9.50 -22.55
C LEU A 76 3.15 10.63 -21.51
N PRO A 77 1.96 11.21 -21.20
CA PRO A 77 1.86 12.34 -20.27
C PRO A 77 2.25 11.95 -18.84
N ASP A 78 2.03 10.69 -18.46
CA ASP A 78 2.34 10.18 -17.12
C ASP A 78 3.70 9.46 -17.06
N GLY A 79 4.51 9.58 -18.10
CA GLY A 79 5.87 9.05 -18.15
C GLY A 79 5.96 7.57 -18.49
N THR A 80 6.91 6.86 -17.88
CA THR A 80 7.24 5.47 -18.25
C THR A 80 6.38 4.47 -17.50
N GLU A 81 5.88 3.45 -18.22
CA GLU A 81 5.05 2.38 -17.66
C GLU A 81 5.89 1.22 -17.11
N SER A 82 5.46 0.68 -15.97
CA SER A 82 5.95 -0.55 -15.36
C SER A 82 4.77 -1.43 -14.95
N TRP A 83 4.89 -2.75 -15.15
CA TRP A 83 3.82 -3.70 -14.88
C TRP A 83 4.21 -4.72 -13.81
N PHE A 84 3.26 -5.04 -12.94
CA PHE A 84 3.39 -6.01 -11.86
C PHE A 84 2.16 -6.91 -11.82
N PHE A 85 2.30 -8.07 -11.20
CA PHE A 85 1.22 -9.03 -11.03
C PHE A 85 0.87 -9.16 -9.55
N LEU A 86 -0.41 -9.00 -9.22
CA LEU A 86 -0.95 -9.16 -7.88
C LEU A 86 -1.64 -10.51 -7.80
N GLU A 87 -1.19 -11.36 -6.91
CA GLU A 87 -1.64 -12.75 -6.79
C GLU A 87 -2.05 -13.10 -5.35
N ASP A 88 -2.68 -14.27 -5.20
CA ASP A 88 -3.16 -14.79 -3.91
C ASP A 88 -4.02 -13.79 -3.11
N LEU A 89 -4.78 -12.94 -3.81
CA LEU A 89 -5.65 -11.98 -3.15
C LEU A 89 -6.88 -12.69 -2.57
N ASN A 90 -7.41 -12.16 -1.46
CA ASN A 90 -8.65 -12.67 -0.89
C ASN A 90 -9.85 -12.02 -1.59
N PRO A 91 -10.72 -12.78 -2.29
CA PRO A 91 -11.86 -12.22 -3.01
C PRO A 91 -12.75 -11.32 -2.17
N GLY A 92 -13.10 -10.15 -2.70
CA GLY A 92 -13.96 -9.19 -2.01
C GLY A 92 -13.27 -8.45 -0.85
N GLN A 93 -12.01 -8.75 -0.54
CA GLN A 93 -11.21 -7.95 0.38
C GLN A 93 -10.71 -6.70 -0.35
N ARG A 94 -10.75 -5.57 0.36
CA ARG A 94 -10.17 -4.30 -0.12
C ARG A 94 -8.67 -4.29 0.16
N TYR A 95 -7.91 -3.84 -0.82
CA TYR A 95 -6.47 -3.66 -0.73
C TYR A 95 -6.09 -2.23 -1.13
N GLU A 96 -4.96 -1.77 -0.62
CA GLU A 96 -4.32 -0.54 -1.04
C GLU A 96 -2.90 -0.86 -1.50
N VAL A 97 -2.54 -0.42 -2.71
CA VAL A 97 -1.15 -0.46 -3.17
C VAL A 97 -0.56 0.93 -3.06
N ARG A 98 0.64 1.01 -2.49
CA ARG A 98 1.39 2.25 -2.27
C ARG A 98 2.76 2.16 -2.92
N VAL A 99 3.20 3.24 -3.54
CA VAL A 99 4.59 3.42 -3.97
C VAL A 99 5.26 4.39 -3.00
N CYS A 100 6.36 3.96 -2.40
CA CYS A 100 7.17 4.78 -1.50
C CYS A 100 8.56 4.97 -2.09
N TRP A 101 9.01 6.21 -2.27
CA TRP A 101 10.31 6.53 -2.87
C TRP A 101 11.03 7.64 -2.11
N LEU A 102 12.28 7.90 -2.50
CA LEU A 102 13.11 8.94 -1.88
C LEU A 102 12.63 10.34 -2.28
N ALA A 103 12.46 11.23 -1.31
CA ALA A 103 12.10 12.63 -1.56
C ALA A 103 13.14 13.40 -2.41
N THR A 104 14.38 12.91 -2.49
CA THR A 104 15.45 13.50 -3.30
C THR A 104 15.35 13.14 -4.80
N GLN A 105 14.38 12.32 -5.19
CA GLN A 105 14.08 11.99 -6.59
C GLN A 105 12.62 12.36 -6.86
N PRO A 106 12.32 13.63 -7.18
CA PRO A 106 10.96 14.07 -7.48
C PRO A 106 10.41 13.31 -8.68
N THR A 107 9.31 12.59 -8.47
CA THR A 107 8.68 11.75 -9.49
C THR A 107 7.20 11.66 -9.14
N ALA A 108 6.35 11.95 -10.12
CA ALA A 108 4.92 11.76 -10.02
C ALA A 108 4.60 10.33 -10.47
N PHE A 109 3.83 9.60 -9.67
CA PHE A 109 3.42 8.24 -10.00
C PHE A 109 1.89 8.15 -10.18
N THR A 110 1.46 7.39 -11.17
CA THR A 110 0.05 7.04 -11.37
C THR A 110 -0.09 5.52 -11.29
N LEU A 111 -1.09 5.04 -10.54
CA LEU A 111 -1.29 3.61 -10.30
C LEU A 111 -2.68 3.17 -10.77
N ASP A 112 -2.72 2.19 -11.67
CA ASP A 112 -3.96 1.56 -12.13
C ASP A 112 -3.94 0.06 -11.90
N THR A 113 -5.11 -0.51 -11.64
CA THR A 113 -5.28 -1.97 -11.53
C THR A 113 -6.27 -2.47 -12.56
N TYR A 114 -5.94 -3.60 -13.18
CA TYR A 114 -6.76 -4.22 -14.22
C TYR A 114 -6.99 -5.69 -13.91
N SER A 115 -8.23 -6.16 -14.07
CA SER A 115 -8.52 -7.59 -14.12
C SER A 115 -7.89 -8.25 -15.34
N LEU A 116 -7.77 -9.58 -15.31
CA LEU A 116 -7.29 -10.34 -16.47
C LEU A 116 -8.18 -10.10 -17.68
N GLY A 117 -9.51 -10.10 -17.49
CA GLY A 117 -10.47 -9.79 -18.54
C GLY A 117 -10.28 -8.41 -19.16
N GLU A 118 -10.09 -7.37 -18.35
CA GLU A 118 -9.88 -6.00 -18.83
C GLU A 118 -8.56 -5.83 -19.58
N ALA A 119 -7.47 -6.38 -19.01
CA ALA A 119 -6.14 -6.30 -19.60
C ALA A 119 -6.10 -6.98 -20.98
N MET A 120 -6.80 -8.10 -21.14
CA MET A 120 -6.86 -8.83 -22.41
C MET A 120 -7.86 -8.24 -23.41
N SER A 121 -8.90 -7.56 -22.94
CA SER A 121 -9.93 -6.96 -23.81
C SER A 121 -9.51 -5.63 -24.43
N SER A 122 -8.62 -4.88 -23.77
CA SER A 122 -8.17 -3.56 -24.23
C SER A 122 -6.88 -3.65 -25.05
N PRO A 123 -6.88 -3.32 -26.36
CA PRO A 123 -5.67 -3.39 -27.18
C PRO A 123 -4.54 -2.48 -26.71
N ALA A 124 -4.89 -1.32 -26.13
CA ALA A 124 -3.91 -0.38 -25.61
C ALA A 124 -3.19 -0.93 -24.38
N ILE A 125 -3.95 -1.54 -23.45
CA ILE A 125 -3.39 -2.14 -22.23
C ILE A 125 -2.53 -3.35 -22.60
N LEU A 126 -3.08 -4.27 -23.41
CA LEU A 126 -2.36 -5.46 -23.84
C LEU A 126 -1.05 -5.11 -24.56
N SER A 127 -1.06 -4.12 -25.45
CA SER A 127 0.16 -3.71 -26.16
C SER A 127 1.21 -3.09 -25.23
N SER A 128 0.81 -2.28 -24.25
CA SER A 128 1.72 -1.75 -23.23
C SER A 128 2.32 -2.84 -22.34
N LEU A 129 1.51 -3.82 -21.91
CA LEU A 129 1.92 -4.95 -21.10
C LEU A 129 2.91 -5.85 -21.86
N ALA A 130 2.58 -6.19 -23.10
CA ALA A 130 3.45 -6.99 -23.97
C ALA A 130 4.79 -6.29 -24.21
N LYS A 131 4.78 -4.99 -24.54
CA LYS A 131 6.00 -4.19 -24.70
C LYS A 131 6.88 -4.22 -23.45
N TYR A 132 6.28 -4.07 -22.27
CA TYR A 132 7.03 -4.13 -21.01
C TYR A 132 7.62 -5.54 -20.77
N SER A 133 6.83 -6.60 -20.96
CA SER A 133 7.29 -7.98 -20.85
C SER A 133 8.46 -8.28 -21.79
N GLU A 134 8.38 -7.87 -23.06
CA GLU A 134 9.48 -8.02 -24.03
C GLU A 134 10.77 -7.34 -23.54
N THR A 135 10.68 -6.13 -22.98
CA THR A 135 11.85 -5.43 -22.44
C THR A 135 12.46 -6.15 -21.24
N LEU A 136 11.63 -6.70 -20.35
CA LEU A 136 12.08 -7.50 -19.22
C LEU A 136 12.79 -8.77 -19.69
N LEU A 137 12.19 -9.52 -20.61
CA LEU A 137 12.74 -10.74 -21.16
C LEU A 137 14.05 -10.50 -21.93
N ALA A 138 14.14 -9.39 -22.67
CA ALA A 138 15.38 -8.99 -23.36
C ALA A 138 16.51 -8.58 -22.39
N SER A 139 16.15 -8.05 -21.22
CA SER A 139 17.11 -7.64 -20.18
C SER A 139 17.57 -8.79 -19.27
N ALA A 140 16.95 -9.97 -19.37
CA ALA A 140 17.31 -11.11 -18.54
C ALA A 140 18.73 -11.61 -18.90
N PRO A 141 19.63 -11.76 -17.91
CA PRO A 141 20.98 -12.25 -18.17
C PRO A 141 20.91 -13.70 -18.69
N SER A 142 21.51 -13.95 -19.85
CA SER A 142 21.69 -15.30 -20.38
C SER A 142 22.44 -16.15 -19.36
N LYS A 143 21.84 -17.27 -18.92
CA LYS A 143 22.46 -18.26 -18.03
C LYS A 143 23.56 -19.04 -18.77
N SER A 144 24.57 -18.37 -19.31
CA SER A 144 25.69 -19.00 -20.02
C SER A 144 26.98 -18.19 -19.92
N SER A 145 27.41 -17.84 -18.70
CA SER A 145 28.82 -17.48 -18.42
C SER A 145 29.11 -17.42 -16.93
N VAL A 146 28.87 -18.51 -16.19
CA VAL A 146 29.50 -18.68 -14.87
C VAL A 146 30.97 -19.06 -15.10
N LYS A 147 31.84 -18.06 -15.23
CA LYS A 147 33.27 -18.22 -14.94
C LYS A 147 33.50 -17.69 -13.54
N ALA A 148 33.97 -18.59 -12.69
CA ALA A 148 34.28 -18.36 -11.29
C ALA A 148 35.25 -17.19 -11.10
N SER A 149 34.82 -16.18 -10.36
CA SER A 149 35.69 -15.25 -9.64
C SER A 149 35.23 -15.22 -8.19
N ASN A 150 36.09 -15.76 -7.33
CA ASN A 150 35.98 -15.69 -5.88
C ASN A 150 35.88 -14.21 -5.46
N ASP A 151 34.74 -13.82 -4.92
CA ASP A 151 34.70 -12.72 -3.96
C ASP A 151 33.64 -13.00 -2.89
N LYS A 152 34.04 -12.83 -1.64
CA LYS A 152 33.23 -13.12 -0.45
C LYS A 152 32.69 -11.81 0.07
N ASP A 153 31.50 -11.42 -0.40
CA ASP A 153 30.66 -10.45 0.31
C ASP A 153 29.27 -10.46 -0.34
N TYR A 154 28.30 -11.15 0.25
CA TYR A 154 26.87 -10.77 0.34
C TYR A 154 26.17 -11.73 1.30
N LEU A 155 25.78 -11.20 2.45
CA LEU A 155 24.83 -11.81 3.37
C LEU A 155 23.43 -11.68 2.74
N TYR A 156 22.67 -12.78 2.75
CA TYR A 156 21.34 -13.05 2.16
C TYR A 156 21.32 -13.60 0.71
N PRO A 157 21.23 -14.93 0.54
CA PRO A 157 20.88 -15.54 -0.74
C PRO A 157 19.37 -15.35 -1.03
N PRO A 158 18.94 -15.33 -2.30
CA PRO A 158 17.53 -15.49 -2.64
C PRO A 158 17.08 -16.87 -2.13
N LYS A 159 16.00 -16.90 -1.33
CA LYS A 159 15.37 -18.17 -0.96
C LYS A 159 14.74 -18.75 -2.23
N SER A 160 15.43 -19.69 -2.86
CA SER A 160 14.79 -20.64 -3.76
C SER A 160 13.69 -21.35 -2.97
N ARG A 161 12.46 -21.24 -3.47
CA ARG A 161 11.28 -21.96 -2.98
C ARG A 161 11.67 -23.42 -2.76
N ARG A 162 11.65 -23.88 -1.51
CA ARG A 162 11.79 -25.31 -1.20
C ARG A 162 10.58 -26.01 -1.81
N GLN A 163 10.81 -26.81 -2.84
CA GLN A 163 9.86 -27.86 -3.22
C GLN A 163 9.55 -28.68 -1.95
N PRO A 164 8.28 -28.85 -1.55
CA PRO A 164 7.94 -29.90 -0.63
C PRO A 164 8.26 -31.23 -1.33
N ASN A 165 9.15 -32.02 -0.72
CA ASN A 165 9.40 -33.40 -1.14
C ASN A 165 8.06 -34.13 -1.19
N SER A 166 7.63 -34.49 -2.40
CA SER A 166 6.45 -35.31 -2.64
C SER A 166 6.63 -36.65 -1.93
N PRO A 167 5.77 -37.05 -0.98
CA PRO A 167 5.79 -38.41 -0.47
C PRO A 167 5.42 -39.35 -1.61
N ARG A 168 6.22 -40.39 -1.85
CA ARG A 168 5.85 -41.51 -2.72
C ARG A 168 4.59 -42.17 -2.16
N VAL A 169 3.43 -41.73 -2.61
CA VAL A 169 2.14 -42.36 -2.33
C VAL A 169 2.10 -43.66 -3.13
N LYS A 170 2.01 -44.80 -2.43
CA LYS A 170 1.67 -46.09 -3.06
C LYS A 170 0.26 -45.96 -3.65
N LEU A 171 0.15 -46.14 -4.97
CA LEU A 171 -1.13 -46.14 -5.69
C LEU A 171 -2.02 -47.29 -5.20
N ASP A 172 -3.12 -46.97 -4.51
CA ASP A 172 -4.25 -47.87 -4.31
C ASP A 172 -5.26 -47.62 -5.47
N PRO A 173 -5.60 -48.62 -6.31
CA PRO A 173 -6.40 -48.42 -7.53
C PRO A 173 -7.86 -48.00 -7.31
N ARG A 174 -8.32 -47.84 -6.06
CA ARG A 174 -9.72 -47.56 -5.73
C ARG A 174 -10.09 -46.08 -5.63
N ASN A 175 -9.12 -45.16 -5.67
CA ASN A 175 -9.36 -43.72 -5.48
C ASN A 175 -9.04 -42.83 -6.69
N THR A 176 -8.94 -43.41 -7.88
CA THR A 176 -8.58 -42.71 -9.13
C THR A 176 -9.57 -41.63 -9.51
N LYS A 177 -10.84 -41.73 -9.13
CA LYS A 177 -11.86 -40.69 -9.40
C LYS A 177 -11.70 -39.46 -8.52
N ASP A 178 -11.35 -39.64 -7.26
CA ASP A 178 -11.14 -38.53 -6.35
C ASP A 178 -9.77 -37.90 -6.58
N LEU A 179 -8.75 -38.70 -6.94
CA LEU A 179 -7.46 -38.17 -7.43
C LEU A 179 -7.59 -37.44 -8.77
N LEU A 180 -8.44 -37.91 -9.69
CA LEU A 180 -8.73 -37.18 -10.92
C LEU A 180 -9.54 -35.92 -10.65
N ARG A 181 -10.45 -35.92 -9.66
CA ARG A 181 -11.12 -34.69 -9.24
C ARG A 181 -10.16 -33.72 -8.60
N ASP A 182 -9.31 -34.17 -7.67
CA ASP A 182 -8.31 -33.32 -7.02
C ASP A 182 -7.28 -32.80 -8.04
N ALA A 183 -6.87 -33.62 -9.02
CA ALA A 183 -6.01 -33.19 -10.12
C ALA A 183 -6.74 -32.27 -11.12
N LEU A 184 -8.01 -32.51 -11.44
CA LEU A 184 -8.81 -31.60 -12.28
C LEU A 184 -9.13 -30.29 -11.55
N THR A 185 -9.18 -30.32 -10.21
CA THR A 185 -9.32 -29.13 -9.36
C THR A 185 -7.98 -28.38 -9.24
N SER A 186 -6.84 -29.08 -9.35
CA SER A 186 -5.52 -28.46 -9.45
C SER A 186 -5.15 -27.99 -10.87
N ILE A 187 -5.90 -28.38 -11.91
CA ILE A 187 -5.70 -27.94 -13.32
C ILE A 187 -6.37 -26.58 -13.60
N SER A 188 -7.22 -26.09 -12.69
CA SER A 188 -7.72 -24.72 -12.70
C SER A 188 -7.66 -24.16 -11.28
N GLU A 189 -6.48 -23.72 -10.85
CA GLU A 189 -6.31 -23.02 -9.58
C GLU A 189 -7.04 -21.68 -9.72
N VAL A 190 -8.19 -21.57 -9.06
CA VAL A 190 -9.03 -20.38 -9.16
C VAL A 190 -8.47 -19.38 -8.18
N GLU A 191 -7.78 -18.36 -8.68
CA GLU A 191 -7.12 -17.33 -7.88
C GLU A 191 -7.78 -15.97 -8.14
N SER A 192 -7.66 -15.06 -7.16
CA SER A 192 -8.03 -13.67 -7.37
C SER A 192 -6.77 -12.89 -7.73
N VAL A 193 -6.65 -12.51 -8.99
CA VAL A 193 -5.45 -11.88 -9.56
C VAL A 193 -5.76 -10.53 -10.20
N LEU A 194 -4.78 -9.64 -10.22
CA LEU A 194 -4.85 -8.34 -10.91
C LEU A 194 -3.50 -7.98 -11.53
N PHE A 195 -3.53 -7.25 -12.65
CA PHE A 195 -2.36 -6.53 -13.13
C PHE A 195 -2.31 -5.15 -12.48
N LEU A 196 -1.13 -4.75 -12.02
CA LEU A 196 -0.85 -3.41 -11.54
C LEU A 196 0.02 -2.69 -12.56
N ARG A 197 -0.46 -1.55 -13.06
CA ARG A 197 0.30 -0.61 -13.87
C ARG A 197 0.76 0.55 -13.01
N ILE A 198 2.05 0.87 -13.07
CA ILE A 198 2.64 2.05 -12.45
C ILE A 198 3.24 2.91 -13.56
N LEU A 199 2.77 4.14 -13.71
CA LEU A 199 3.37 5.15 -14.58
C LEU A 199 4.24 6.08 -13.73
N ALA A 200 5.45 6.40 -14.21
CA ALA A 200 6.41 7.24 -13.50
C ALA A 200 6.88 8.40 -14.39
N ALA A 201 6.46 9.61 -14.02
CA ALA A 201 6.86 10.86 -14.64
C ALA A 201 7.90 11.59 -13.79
N ALA A 202 9.04 11.95 -14.38
CA ALA A 202 10.00 12.81 -13.71
C ALA A 202 9.40 14.20 -13.47
N ASP A 203 9.44 14.66 -12.21
CA ASP A 203 8.84 15.94 -11.80
C ASP A 203 9.91 16.90 -11.26
N TYR A 204 10.94 17.16 -12.08
CA TYR A 204 12.00 18.11 -11.75
C TYR A 204 12.53 18.80 -13.00
N TYR A 205 13.19 19.94 -12.79
CA TYR A 205 14.00 20.60 -13.81
C TYR A 205 15.40 20.84 -13.27
N THR A 206 16.41 20.59 -14.09
CA THR A 206 17.82 20.79 -13.71
C THR A 206 18.61 21.40 -14.85
N ALA A 207 19.67 22.13 -14.52
CA ALA A 207 20.59 22.68 -15.50
C ALA A 207 21.51 21.60 -16.12
N ASN A 208 21.55 20.40 -15.52
CA ASN A 208 22.31 19.28 -16.06
C ASN A 208 21.58 18.65 -17.24
N SER A 209 22.08 18.88 -18.46
CA SER A 209 21.48 18.35 -19.69
C SER A 209 21.37 16.84 -19.72
N THR A 210 22.32 16.10 -19.13
CA THR A 210 22.30 14.63 -19.11
C THR A 210 21.12 14.08 -18.31
N LEU A 211 20.76 14.75 -17.20
CA LEU A 211 19.61 14.38 -16.36
C LEU A 211 18.27 14.82 -16.96
N MET A 212 18.30 15.81 -17.86
CA MET A 212 17.14 16.25 -18.64
C MET A 212 16.91 15.36 -19.88
N GLU A 213 17.96 14.75 -20.41
CA GLU A 213 17.89 13.83 -21.55
C GLU A 213 17.55 12.40 -21.13
N SER A 214 18.17 11.92 -20.05
CA SER A 214 17.94 10.57 -19.52
C SER A 214 17.65 10.62 -18.03
N VAL A 215 16.43 10.22 -17.67
CA VAL A 215 15.99 10.15 -16.27
C VAL A 215 16.52 8.86 -15.66
N GLN A 216 17.03 8.96 -14.43
CA GLN A 216 17.51 7.78 -13.71
C GLN A 216 16.33 6.98 -13.14
N PRO A 217 16.43 5.65 -13.08
CA PRO A 217 15.43 4.82 -12.41
C PRO A 217 15.29 5.21 -10.92
N VAL A 218 14.04 5.24 -10.46
CA VAL A 218 13.67 5.62 -9.10
C VAL A 218 13.62 4.39 -8.23
N LYS A 219 14.40 4.39 -7.14
CA LYS A 219 14.36 3.29 -6.17
C LYS A 219 13.10 3.42 -5.31
N ALA A 220 12.19 2.47 -5.46
CA ALA A 220 10.89 2.50 -4.80
C ALA A 220 10.55 1.19 -4.09
N ASP A 221 9.79 1.30 -3.00
CA ASP A 221 9.15 0.20 -2.31
C ASP A 221 7.66 0.20 -2.71
N ILE A 222 7.21 -0.85 -3.39
CA ILE A 222 5.79 -1.10 -3.68
C ILE A 222 5.24 -1.94 -2.53
N ILE A 223 4.14 -1.50 -1.92
CA ILE A 223 3.55 -2.13 -0.74
C ILE A 223 2.07 -2.42 -1.01
N LEU A 224 1.67 -3.68 -0.86
CA LEU A 224 0.28 -4.15 -0.94
C LEU A 224 -0.28 -4.32 0.47
N ASP A 225 -1.17 -3.43 0.90
CA ASP A 225 -1.74 -3.45 2.26
C ASP A 225 -3.20 -3.94 2.26
N PRO A 226 -3.52 -5.08 2.89
CA PRO A 226 -4.89 -5.54 3.04
C PRO A 226 -5.68 -4.71 4.05
N PHE A 227 -6.95 -4.43 3.77
CA PHE A 227 -7.84 -3.78 4.74
C PHE A 227 -8.39 -4.79 5.74
N LEU A 228 -8.42 -4.43 7.03
CA LEU A 228 -9.21 -5.13 8.03
C LEU A 228 -10.66 -4.69 7.93
N LEU A 229 -11.56 -5.67 7.86
CA LEU A 229 -13.01 -5.47 7.78
C LEU A 229 -13.43 -4.56 6.60
N ASN A 230 -12.57 -4.41 5.58
CA ASN A 230 -12.73 -3.48 4.46
C ASN A 230 -12.86 -1.99 4.85
N VAL A 231 -12.51 -1.61 6.09
CA VAL A 231 -12.58 -0.23 6.56
C VAL A 231 -11.21 0.44 6.66
N PHE A 232 -10.23 -0.22 7.29
CA PHE A 232 -8.92 0.39 7.56
C PHE A 232 -7.75 -0.48 7.04
N PRO A 233 -6.67 0.12 6.52
CA PRO A 233 -5.46 -0.61 6.16
C PRO A 233 -4.84 -1.33 7.36
N ARG A 234 -4.27 -2.52 7.15
CA ARG A 234 -3.66 -3.31 8.23
C ARG A 234 -2.48 -2.61 8.87
N SER A 235 -1.69 -1.87 8.09
CA SER A 235 -0.57 -1.10 8.61
C SER A 235 -0.99 0.03 9.57
N LEU A 236 -2.26 0.46 9.56
CA LEU A 236 -2.77 1.53 10.43
C LEU A 236 -3.09 1.04 11.85
N VAL A 237 -3.26 -0.27 12.03
CA VAL A 237 -3.70 -0.87 13.31
C VAL A 237 -2.75 -0.52 14.48
N PRO A 238 -1.42 -0.67 14.37
CA PRO A 238 -0.51 -0.31 15.46
C PRO A 238 -0.60 1.18 15.84
N THR A 239 -0.77 2.05 14.85
CA THR A 239 -0.93 3.49 15.06
C THR A 239 -2.19 3.80 15.85
N VAL A 240 -3.32 3.16 15.52
CA VAL A 240 -4.58 3.34 16.27
C VAL A 240 -4.45 2.82 17.69
N ILE A 241 -3.85 1.64 17.89
CA ILE A 241 -3.62 1.06 19.22
C ILE A 241 -2.78 1.99 20.08
N TYR A 242 -1.77 2.65 19.50
CA TYR A 242 -0.95 3.64 20.22
C TYR A 242 -1.68 4.98 20.45
N ALA A 243 -2.44 5.46 19.48
CA ALA A 243 -3.12 6.75 19.57
C ALA A 243 -4.26 6.75 20.61
N LEU A 244 -4.97 5.64 20.79
CA LEU A 244 -6.06 5.52 21.76
C LEU A 244 -5.66 5.83 23.21
N PRO A 245 -4.64 5.19 23.83
CA PRO A 245 -4.23 5.49 25.19
C PRO A 245 -3.68 6.91 25.33
N VAL A 246 -2.97 7.42 24.31
CA VAL A 246 -2.50 8.81 24.28
C VAL A 246 -3.69 9.78 24.33
N ALA A 247 -4.73 9.53 23.54
CA ALA A 247 -5.94 10.36 23.52
C ALA A 247 -6.66 10.35 24.88
N VAL A 248 -6.76 9.17 25.53
CA VAL A 248 -7.35 9.04 26.87
C VAL A 248 -6.55 9.84 27.90
N LEU A 249 -5.21 9.74 27.87
CA LEU A 249 -4.36 10.50 28.77
C LEU A 249 -4.52 12.02 28.60
N VAL A 250 -4.52 12.48 27.34
CA VAL A 250 -4.72 13.90 27.00
C VAL A 250 -6.09 14.39 27.51
N TYR A 251 -7.14 13.58 27.36
CA TYR A 251 -8.47 13.90 27.88
C TYR A 251 -8.46 14.12 29.40
N PHE A 252 -7.82 13.23 30.16
CA PHE A 252 -7.74 13.36 31.62
C PHE A 252 -6.92 14.59 32.05
N ILE A 253 -5.80 14.85 31.39
CA ILE A 253 -4.97 16.04 31.66
C ILE A 253 -5.77 17.32 31.35
N GLY A 254 -6.46 17.37 30.21
CA GLY A 254 -7.31 18.50 29.85
C GLY A 254 -8.43 18.74 30.86
N ALA A 255 -9.11 17.67 31.30
CA ALA A 255 -10.16 17.76 32.32
C ALA A 255 -9.62 18.24 33.68
N TYR A 256 -8.41 17.81 34.07
CA TYR A 256 -7.76 18.26 35.30
C TYR A 256 -7.41 19.75 35.27
N ILE A 257 -6.81 20.22 34.16
CA ILE A 257 -6.46 21.64 34.00
C ILE A 257 -7.72 22.51 33.97
N ALA A 258 -8.75 22.08 33.23
CA ALA A 258 -10.02 22.81 33.16
C ALA A 258 -10.66 22.95 34.55
N LYS A 259 -10.71 21.87 35.34
CA LYS A 259 -11.21 21.92 36.73
C LYS A 259 -10.39 22.87 37.60
N THR A 260 -9.06 22.79 37.52
CA THR A 260 -8.16 23.64 38.32
C THR A 260 -8.36 25.13 37.98
N LEU A 261 -8.48 25.46 36.69
CA LEU A 261 -8.73 26.83 36.25
C LEU A 261 -10.12 27.32 36.66
N SER A 262 -11.15 26.49 36.54
CA SER A 262 -12.50 26.83 37.01
C SER A 262 -12.52 27.14 38.51
N ILE A 263 -11.83 26.33 39.32
CA ILE A 263 -11.70 26.59 40.77
C ILE A 263 -11.03 27.95 41.01
N ALA A 264 -9.89 28.22 40.38
CA ALA A 264 -9.16 29.47 40.54
C ALA A 264 -9.98 30.72 40.14
N ILE A 265 -10.79 30.62 39.07
CA ILE A 265 -11.68 31.70 38.64
C ILE A 265 -12.82 31.91 39.64
N THR A 266 -13.42 30.84 40.16
CA THR A 266 -14.49 30.96 41.16
C THR A 266 -13.99 31.56 42.47
N THR A 267 -12.81 31.18 42.95
CA THR A 267 -12.22 31.76 44.17
C THR A 267 -11.84 33.23 44.00
N ALA A 268 -11.30 33.61 42.83
CA ALA A 268 -10.98 35.02 42.55
C ALA A 268 -12.25 35.89 42.37
N GLY A 269 -13.34 35.30 41.88
CA GLY A 269 -14.65 35.94 41.78
C GLY A 269 -15.25 36.25 43.15
N ASP A 270 -15.20 35.29 44.08
CA ASP A 270 -15.75 35.40 45.44
C ASP A 270 -15.01 36.43 46.31
N ASP A 271 -13.67 36.52 46.18
CA ASP A 271 -12.89 37.55 46.88
C ASP A 271 -13.26 38.97 46.41
N SER A 272 -13.69 39.11 45.14
CA SER A 272 -14.03 40.40 44.56
C SER A 272 -15.46 40.86 44.88
N SER A 273 -16.41 39.95 45.09
CA SER A 273 -17.78 40.24 45.53
C SER A 273 -17.81 40.58 47.02
N ASN A 274 -17.13 39.81 47.86
CA ASN A 274 -17.08 40.02 49.31
C ASN A 274 -16.44 41.38 49.67
N LYS A 275 -15.41 41.81 48.92
CA LYS A 275 -14.78 43.13 49.11
C LYS A 275 -15.68 44.33 48.72
N LYS A 276 -16.67 44.12 47.84
CA LYS A 276 -17.65 45.17 47.47
C LYS A 276 -18.79 45.29 48.49
N GLU A 277 -19.18 44.17 49.10
CA GLU A 277 -20.24 44.15 50.12
C GLU A 277 -19.77 44.82 51.42
N VAL A 278 -18.54 44.53 51.89
CA VAL A 278 -17.96 45.17 53.08
C VAL A 278 -17.78 46.69 52.95
N LYS A 279 -17.67 47.24 51.73
CA LYS A 279 -17.57 48.69 51.50
C LYS A 279 -18.93 49.40 51.46
N LYS A 280 -20.04 48.68 51.38
CA LYS A 280 -21.39 49.27 51.29
C LYS A 280 -22.04 49.45 52.67
N ASP A 281 -21.51 48.74 53.68
CA ASP A 281 -21.98 48.78 55.08
C ASP A 281 -21.14 49.72 55.99
N GLN A 282 -20.25 50.53 55.40
CA GLN A 282 -19.52 51.64 56.06
C GLN A 282 -19.97 52.98 55.49
#